data_AF-A0A944BT06-F1
#
_entry.id   AF-A0A944BT06-F1
#
_cell.length_a   1.000
_cell.length_b   1.000
_cell.length_c   1.000
_cell.angle_alpha   90.00
_cell.angle_beta   90.00
_cell.angle_gamma   90.00
#
_symmetry.space_group_name_H-M   'P 1'
#
loop_
_entity.id
_entity.type
_entity.pdbx_description
1 polymer ?
#
loop_
_entity_poly.entity_id
_entity_poly.type
_entity_poly.pdbx_seq_one_letter_code
_entity_poly.pdbx_strand_id
1 'polypeptide(L)'
;MTNNTAILKAAFTAWSAASALRKRRLRNKRFTYGDQWSDPAVDADGTATTEEAIIYKKYGTAPITNNMLRQMVKTIVGRFRAEHLSRTREPSAMKNIAESNALDELDSRALEEFLISGCCIQRVEETENLGKKETVVSNVNLSHFFINHTIDPLSRDCEIVGQIHDLSVAELIKRVAAGNKKKAAWVRRLYSDSPDDRTLQFCTAIGADSQSGTDFWFTHTN
;
A
#
# COMPACT_ATOMS: atom_id res chain seq x y z
N MET A 1 -3.11 14.27 -27.69
CA MET A 1 -3.84 13.48 -26.66
C MET A 1 -3.45 12.00 -26.64
N THR A 2 -2.71 11.48 -27.62
CA THR A 2 -2.27 10.07 -27.75
C THR A 2 -1.17 9.63 -26.75
N ASN A 3 -0.28 10.52 -26.33
CA ASN A 3 0.82 10.15 -25.39
C ASN A 3 0.34 9.78 -23.99
N ASN A 4 -0.71 10.43 -23.48
CA ASN A 4 -1.21 10.14 -22.12
C ASN A 4 -1.78 8.72 -22.02
N THR A 5 -2.39 8.22 -23.10
CA THR A 5 -2.94 6.87 -23.14
C THR A 5 -1.84 5.80 -23.15
N ALA A 6 -0.71 6.06 -23.82
CA ALA A 6 0.44 5.16 -23.82
C ALA A 6 1.07 5.03 -22.42
N ILE A 7 1.26 6.16 -21.73
CA ILE A 7 1.78 6.18 -20.35
C ILE A 7 0.85 5.42 -19.39
N LEU A 8 -0.46 5.64 -19.48
CA LEU A 8 -1.43 4.93 -18.63
C LEU A 8 -1.44 3.42 -18.89
N LYS A 9 -1.29 3.00 -20.16
CA LYS A 9 -1.14 1.57 -20.51
C LYS A 9 0.15 0.97 -19.95
N ALA A 10 1.26 1.70 -20.03
CA ALA A 10 2.53 1.28 -19.45
C ALA A 10 2.43 1.15 -17.93
N ALA A 11 1.82 2.13 -17.25
CA ALA A 11 1.57 2.09 -15.81
C ALA A 11 0.67 0.90 -15.41
N PHE A 12 -0.41 0.65 -16.15
CA PHE A 12 -1.28 -0.50 -15.93
C PHE A 12 -0.55 -1.82 -16.11
N THR A 13 0.31 -1.93 -17.12
CA THR A 13 1.10 -3.13 -17.41
C THR A 13 2.12 -3.38 -16.30
N ALA A 14 2.86 -2.36 -15.87
CA ALA A 14 3.80 -2.42 -14.75
C ALA A 14 3.10 -2.80 -13.44
N TRP A 15 1.96 -2.18 -13.16
CA TRP A 15 1.16 -2.51 -11.98
C TRP A 15 0.67 -3.96 -12.05
N SER A 16 0.12 -4.40 -13.18
CA SER A 16 -0.36 -5.77 -13.37
C SER A 16 0.75 -6.82 -13.22
N ALA A 17 1.96 -6.52 -13.70
CA ALA A 17 3.14 -7.37 -13.56
C ALA A 17 3.52 -7.59 -12.08
N ALA A 18 3.31 -6.61 -11.22
CA ALA A 18 3.54 -6.72 -9.77
C ALA A 18 2.43 -7.48 -9.00
N SER A 19 1.45 -8.08 -9.69
CA SER A 19 0.34 -8.81 -9.03
C SER A 19 0.80 -9.98 -8.16
N ALA A 20 1.82 -10.73 -8.59
CA ALA A 20 2.38 -11.84 -7.81
C ALA A 20 3.01 -11.38 -6.49
N LEU A 21 3.72 -10.25 -6.51
CA LEU A 21 4.27 -9.61 -5.32
C LEU A 21 3.16 -9.26 -4.33
N ARG A 22 2.09 -8.61 -4.80
CA ARG A 22 0.94 -8.23 -3.96
C ARG A 22 0.22 -9.43 -3.36
N LYS A 23 0.00 -10.49 -4.15
CA LYS A 23 -0.61 -11.74 -3.66
C LYS A 23 0.25 -12.41 -2.57
N ARG A 24 1.56 -12.48 -2.78
CA ARG A 24 2.51 -13.04 -1.80
C ARG A 24 2.56 -12.20 -0.53
N ARG A 25 2.63 -10.87 -0.65
CA ARG A 25 2.55 -9.94 0.48
C ARG A 25 1.29 -10.18 1.30
N LEU A 26 0.11 -10.22 0.66
CA LEU A 26 -1.17 -10.38 1.35
C LEU A 26 -1.22 -11.71 2.11
N ARG A 27 -0.73 -12.79 1.50
CA ARG A 27 -0.59 -14.09 2.17
C ARG A 27 0.35 -14.02 3.37
N ASN A 28 1.56 -13.47 3.22
CA ASN A 28 2.52 -13.35 4.32
C ASN A 28 1.95 -12.51 5.47
N LYS A 29 1.26 -11.41 5.15
CA LYS A 29 0.59 -10.55 6.12
C LYS A 29 -0.46 -11.33 6.93
N ARG A 30 -1.32 -12.12 6.27
CA ARG A 30 -2.31 -13.00 6.93
C ARG A 30 -1.62 -13.92 7.93
N PHE A 31 -0.56 -14.59 7.50
CA PHE A 31 0.23 -15.50 8.35
C PHE A 31 0.85 -14.80 9.56
N THR A 32 1.45 -13.62 9.35
CA THR A 32 2.05 -12.82 10.43
C THR A 32 1.01 -12.38 11.45
N TYR A 33 -0.20 -12.01 11.03
CA TYR A 33 -1.25 -11.55 11.96
C TYR A 33 -2.16 -12.66 12.50
N GLY A 34 -1.94 -13.92 12.11
CA GLY A 34 -2.52 -15.11 12.74
C GLY A 34 -3.52 -15.88 11.89
N ASP A 35 -3.86 -15.38 10.71
CA ASP A 35 -4.65 -16.10 9.73
C ASP A 35 -3.74 -17.01 8.90
N GLN A 36 -3.45 -18.20 9.43
CA GLN A 36 -2.52 -19.17 8.85
C GLN A 36 -3.21 -20.34 8.12
N TRP A 37 -4.53 -20.46 8.26
CA TRP A 37 -5.29 -21.65 7.82
C TRP A 37 -6.37 -21.33 6.77
N SER A 38 -6.49 -20.07 6.33
CA SER A 38 -7.44 -19.65 5.30
C SER A 38 -6.97 -19.89 3.86
N ASP A 39 -5.79 -20.48 3.67
CA ASP A 39 -5.33 -20.80 2.32
C ASP A 39 -6.26 -21.87 1.69
N PRO A 40 -6.63 -21.70 0.41
CA PRO A 40 -7.44 -22.68 -0.30
C PRO A 40 -6.71 -24.02 -0.40
N ALA A 41 -7.39 -25.10 -0.03
CA ALA A 41 -6.91 -26.47 -0.09
C ALA A 41 -8.01 -27.39 -0.63
N VAL A 42 -7.63 -28.59 -1.06
CA VAL A 42 -8.57 -29.61 -1.55
C VAL A 42 -8.64 -30.72 -0.51
N ASP A 43 -9.86 -31.07 -0.09
CA ASP A 43 -10.07 -32.17 0.85
C ASP A 43 -9.86 -33.55 0.20
N ALA A 44 -9.90 -34.62 0.99
CA ALA A 44 -9.74 -35.98 0.50
C ALA A 44 -10.83 -36.41 -0.50
N ASP A 45 -11.99 -35.72 -0.50
CA ASP A 45 -13.14 -35.99 -1.36
C ASP A 45 -13.10 -35.14 -2.65
N GLY A 46 -12.04 -34.34 -2.86
CA GLY A 46 -11.87 -33.48 -4.03
C GLY A 46 -12.59 -32.13 -3.93
N THR A 47 -13.12 -31.77 -2.76
CA THR A 47 -13.85 -30.51 -2.55
C THR A 47 -12.87 -29.38 -2.24
N ALA A 48 -12.98 -28.26 -2.98
CA ALA A 48 -12.22 -27.05 -2.69
C ALA A 48 -12.75 -26.37 -1.42
N THR A 49 -11.88 -26.20 -0.43
CA THR A 49 -12.20 -25.62 0.89
C THR A 49 -10.96 -24.91 1.46
N THR A 50 -10.90 -24.62 2.77
CA THR A 50 -9.71 -24.07 3.45
C THR A 50 -8.99 -25.14 4.27
N GLU A 51 -7.69 -24.95 4.53
CA GLU A 51 -6.93 -25.85 5.40
C GLU A 51 -7.58 -26.01 6.78
N GLU A 52 -8.13 -24.91 7.34
CA GLU A 52 -8.88 -24.93 8.59
C GLU A 52 -10.07 -25.90 8.55
N ALA A 53 -10.88 -25.82 7.50
CA ALA A 53 -12.06 -26.66 7.33
C ALA A 53 -11.69 -28.14 7.18
N ILE A 54 -10.58 -28.45 6.50
CA ILE A 54 -10.06 -29.82 6.37
C ILE A 54 -9.67 -30.37 7.74
N ILE A 55 -8.95 -29.59 8.55
CA ILE A 55 -8.53 -30.00 9.91
C ILE A 55 -9.75 -30.19 10.80
N TYR A 56 -10.70 -29.26 10.76
CA TYR A 56 -11.93 -29.35 11.54
C TYR A 56 -12.73 -30.60 11.18
N LYS A 57 -12.91 -30.89 9.89
CA LYS A 57 -13.59 -32.11 9.40
C LYS A 57 -12.90 -33.39 9.88
N LYS A 58 -11.56 -33.38 9.97
CA LYS A 58 -10.75 -34.57 10.32
C LYS A 58 -10.65 -34.83 11.83
N TYR A 59 -10.50 -33.78 12.64
CA TYR A 59 -10.19 -33.90 14.07
C TYR A 59 -11.27 -33.34 14.99
N GLY A 60 -12.32 -32.69 14.45
CA GLY A 60 -13.43 -32.13 15.20
C GLY A 60 -13.11 -30.85 15.99
N THR A 61 -11.92 -30.28 15.80
CA THR A 61 -11.46 -29.08 16.51
C THR A 61 -10.75 -28.12 15.56
N ALA A 62 -10.79 -26.83 15.89
CA ALA A 62 -10.05 -25.81 15.17
C ALA A 62 -8.53 -25.99 15.39
N PRO A 63 -7.69 -25.66 14.39
CA PRO A 63 -6.25 -25.81 14.51
C PRO A 63 -5.67 -24.90 15.60
N ILE A 64 -4.90 -25.49 16.52
CA ILE A 64 -4.18 -24.74 17.55
C ILE A 64 -2.96 -24.08 16.91
N THR A 65 -2.90 -22.76 16.96
CA THR A 65 -1.83 -21.98 16.31
C THR A 65 -1.04 -21.18 17.33
N ASN A 66 0.26 -21.44 17.43
CA ASN A 66 1.19 -20.57 18.15
C ASN A 66 1.90 -19.64 17.15
N ASN A 67 1.49 -18.36 17.10
CA ASN A 67 2.02 -17.41 16.13
C ASN A 67 3.40 -16.84 16.56
N MET A 68 4.45 -17.61 16.29
CA MET A 68 5.85 -17.21 16.51
C MET A 68 6.30 -16.09 15.55
N LEU A 69 5.71 -16.01 14.36
CA LEU A 69 6.03 -14.99 13.35
C LEU A 69 5.80 -13.57 13.90
N ARG A 70 4.63 -13.33 14.50
CA ARG A 70 4.30 -12.02 15.09
C ARG A 70 5.26 -11.61 16.20
N GLN A 71 5.68 -12.57 17.02
CA GLN A 71 6.61 -12.31 18.13
C GLN A 71 7.98 -11.90 17.59
N MET A 72 8.52 -12.63 16.61
CA MET A 72 9.80 -12.29 15.98
C MET A 72 9.77 -10.90 15.34
N VAL A 73 8.72 -10.59 14.56
CA VAL A 73 8.58 -9.27 13.92
C VAL A 73 8.54 -8.16 14.98
N LYS A 74 7.75 -8.31 16.04
CA LYS A 74 7.69 -7.32 17.14
C LYS A 74 9.03 -7.13 17.84
N THR A 75 9.76 -8.21 18.08
CA THR A 75 11.08 -8.14 18.72
C THR A 75 12.08 -7.38 17.87
N ILE A 76 12.14 -7.66 16.56
CA ILE A 76 13.06 -6.96 15.64
C ILE A 76 12.70 -5.47 15.56
N VAL A 77 11.43 -5.14 15.35
CA VAL A 77 10.97 -3.74 15.28
C VAL A 77 11.17 -3.01 16.61
N GLY A 78 10.92 -3.68 17.75
CA GLY A 78 11.14 -3.11 19.08
C GLY A 78 12.62 -2.81 19.34
N ARG A 79 13.52 -3.72 18.94
CA ARG A 79 14.95 -3.50 19.01
C ARG A 79 15.41 -2.36 18.10
N PHE A 80 14.91 -2.32 16.87
CA PHE A 80 15.20 -1.24 15.93
C PHE A 80 14.83 0.12 16.52
N ARG A 81 13.61 0.25 17.08
CA ARG A 81 13.20 1.48 17.78
C ARG A 81 14.15 1.86 18.92
N ALA A 82 14.48 0.90 19.78
CA ALA A 82 15.36 1.16 20.92
C ALA A 82 16.75 1.63 20.49
N GLU A 83 17.36 0.97 19.48
CA GLU A 83 18.67 1.33 18.98
C GLU A 83 18.64 2.67 18.21
N HIS A 84 17.64 2.89 17.36
CA HIS A 84 17.56 4.08 16.50
C HIS A 84 17.22 5.36 17.29
N LEU A 85 16.32 5.26 18.29
CA LEU A 85 16.01 6.38 19.20
C LEU A 85 17.18 6.74 20.13
N SER A 86 18.08 5.78 20.39
CA SER A 86 19.24 5.97 21.27
C SER A 86 20.45 6.60 20.58
N ARG A 87 20.49 6.62 19.24
CA ARG A 87 21.62 7.18 18.48
C ARG A 87 21.49 8.70 18.34
N THR A 88 22.57 9.40 18.67
CA THR A 88 22.73 10.85 18.50
C THR A 88 22.43 11.23 17.06
N ARG A 89 21.40 12.07 16.91
CA ARG A 89 20.71 12.47 15.68
C ARG A 89 21.64 12.78 14.49
N GLU A 90 21.10 12.50 13.31
CA GLU A 90 21.49 13.00 11.99
C GLU A 90 22.17 14.37 12.00
N PRO A 91 23.06 14.68 11.03
CA PRO A 91 23.64 16.01 10.86
C PRO A 91 22.56 17.09 11.00
N SER A 92 22.89 18.21 11.66
CA SER A 92 21.92 19.26 12.04
C SER A 92 21.01 19.73 10.91
N ALA A 93 21.47 19.64 9.65
CA ALA A 93 20.71 19.95 8.44
C ALA A 93 19.49 19.03 8.18
N MET A 94 19.54 17.75 8.56
CA MET A 94 18.46 16.77 8.30
C MET A 94 17.51 16.59 9.49
N LYS A 95 17.88 17.07 10.67
CA LYS A 95 17.07 16.93 11.88
C LYS A 95 15.64 17.47 11.73
N ASN A 96 15.49 18.64 11.10
CA ASN A 96 14.17 19.25 10.89
C ASN A 96 13.29 18.41 9.94
N ILE A 97 13.89 17.80 8.91
CA ILE A 97 13.18 16.92 7.97
C ILE A 97 12.77 15.63 8.71
N ALA A 98 13.67 15.07 9.53
CA ALA A 98 13.41 13.87 10.30
C ALA A 98 12.27 14.05 11.29
N GLU A 99 12.25 15.16 12.03
CA GLU A 99 11.22 15.47 13.02
C GLU A 99 9.87 15.79 12.35
N SER A 100 9.85 16.61 11.29
CA SER A 100 8.61 16.96 10.58
C SER A 100 7.93 15.77 9.90
N ASN A 101 8.69 14.76 9.48
CA ASN A 101 8.16 13.54 8.88
C ASN A 101 7.99 12.39 9.88
N ALA A 102 8.40 12.56 11.15
CA ALA A 102 8.46 11.48 12.13
C ALA A 102 9.17 10.22 11.61
N LEU A 103 10.39 10.39 11.05
CA LEU A 103 11.12 9.30 10.37
C LEU A 103 11.34 8.07 11.26
N ASP A 104 11.58 8.24 12.56
CA ASP A 104 11.72 7.11 13.48
C ASP A 104 10.50 6.17 13.44
N GLU A 105 9.29 6.73 13.32
CA GLU A 105 8.06 5.95 13.19
C GLU A 105 7.90 5.40 11.77
N LEU A 106 8.13 6.22 10.73
CA LEU A 106 8.02 5.77 9.34
C LEU A 106 8.99 4.61 9.04
N ASP A 107 10.24 4.71 9.44
CA ASP A 107 11.25 3.68 9.21
C ASP A 107 10.96 2.42 10.01
N SER A 108 10.46 2.56 11.25
CA SER A 108 9.99 1.42 12.02
C SER A 108 8.85 0.66 11.33
N ARG A 109 7.91 1.39 10.70
CA ARG A 109 6.80 0.80 9.94
C ARG A 109 7.27 0.22 8.60
N ALA A 110 8.23 0.86 7.94
CA ALA A 110 8.84 0.36 6.72
C ALA A 110 9.61 -0.94 6.98
N LEU A 111 10.31 -1.04 8.11
CA LEU A 111 10.97 -2.28 8.54
C LEU A 111 9.96 -3.39 8.83
N GLU A 112 8.86 -3.10 9.51
CA GLU A 112 7.79 -4.10 9.72
C GLU A 112 7.26 -4.62 8.38
N GLU A 113 6.97 -3.73 7.43
CA GLU A 113 6.53 -4.11 6.09
C GLU A 113 7.57 -4.96 5.35
N PHE A 114 8.85 -4.60 5.45
CA PHE A 114 9.96 -5.35 4.84
C PHE A 114 10.07 -6.77 5.42
N LEU A 115 9.96 -6.93 6.75
CA LEU A 115 10.01 -8.23 7.41
C LEU A 115 8.86 -9.16 7.00
N ILE A 116 7.70 -8.59 6.63
CA ILE A 116 6.52 -9.35 6.22
C ILE A 116 6.55 -9.67 4.72
N SER A 117 6.81 -8.66 3.88
CA SER A 117 6.61 -8.75 2.43
C SER A 117 7.91 -9.00 1.65
N GLY A 118 9.07 -8.79 2.27
CA GLY A 118 10.39 -8.79 1.62
C GLY A 118 10.72 -7.49 0.87
N CYS A 119 9.86 -6.46 0.95
CA CYS A 119 10.05 -5.18 0.30
C CYS A 119 9.46 -4.05 1.13
N CYS A 120 10.06 -2.86 1.10
CA CYS A 120 9.43 -1.64 1.58
C CYS A 120 9.76 -0.52 0.60
N ILE A 121 8.82 0.41 0.43
CA ILE A 121 8.95 1.52 -0.51
C ILE A 121 8.65 2.80 0.25
N GLN A 122 9.56 3.77 0.12
CA GLN A 122 9.38 5.12 0.63
C GLN A 122 9.41 6.10 -0.54
N ARG A 123 8.49 7.06 -0.51
CA ARG A 123 8.43 8.16 -1.46
C ARG A 123 8.89 9.43 -0.76
N VAL A 124 9.91 10.05 -1.33
CA VAL A 124 10.44 11.35 -0.89
C VAL A 124 10.12 12.36 -1.98
N GLU A 125 9.42 13.43 -1.62
CA GLU A 125 9.04 14.50 -2.56
C GLU A 125 9.22 15.88 -1.92
N GLU A 126 9.48 16.89 -2.75
CA GLU A 126 9.38 18.28 -2.33
C GLU A 126 7.97 18.80 -2.60
N THR A 127 7.31 19.31 -1.57
CA THR A 127 6.00 19.95 -1.67
C THR A 127 6.11 21.42 -1.33
N GLU A 128 5.21 22.24 -1.87
CA GLU A 128 5.09 23.64 -1.49
C GLU A 128 3.74 23.86 -0.83
N ASN A 129 3.77 24.32 0.42
CA ASN A 129 2.57 24.67 1.17
C ASN A 129 2.73 26.09 1.71
N LEU A 130 1.75 26.96 1.39
CA LEU A 130 1.76 28.36 1.83
C LEU A 130 3.07 29.11 1.52
N GLY A 131 3.72 28.81 0.39
CA GLY A 131 4.98 29.44 -0.03
C GLY A 131 6.25 28.88 0.63
N LYS A 132 6.12 27.83 1.46
CA LYS A 132 7.25 27.13 2.07
C LYS A 132 7.47 25.79 1.38
N LYS A 133 8.72 25.55 0.95
CA LYS A 133 9.16 24.25 0.44
C LYS A 133 9.42 23.30 1.62
N GLU A 134 8.82 22.12 1.56
CA GLU A 134 8.94 21.08 2.58
C GLU A 134 9.22 19.73 1.92
N THR A 135 10.22 19.02 2.42
CA THR A 135 10.49 17.63 2.03
C THR A 135 9.56 16.72 2.80
N VAL A 136 8.75 15.96 2.07
CA VAL A 136 7.78 15.01 2.62
C VAL A 136 8.25 13.60 2.31
N VAL A 137 8.29 12.77 3.34
CA VAL A 137 8.60 11.34 3.28
C VAL A 137 7.33 10.56 3.64
N SER A 138 7.02 9.55 2.84
CA SER A 138 5.84 8.70 3.06
C SER A 138 6.13 7.25 2.72
N ASN A 139 5.69 6.33 3.58
CA ASN A 139 5.70 4.91 3.25
C ASN A 139 4.61 4.62 2.21
N VAL A 140 4.97 3.88 1.16
CA VAL A 140 4.07 3.54 0.06
C VAL A 140 3.48 2.15 0.28
N ASN A 141 2.16 2.03 0.19
CA ASN A 141 1.50 0.74 0.19
C ASN A 141 1.87 -0.03 -1.09
N LEU A 142 2.47 -1.22 -0.94
CA LEU A 142 2.83 -2.12 -2.04
C LEU A 142 1.66 -2.50 -2.93
N SER A 143 0.42 -2.43 -2.43
CA SER A 143 -0.77 -2.65 -3.25
C SER A 143 -0.94 -1.60 -4.35
N HIS A 144 -0.45 -0.38 -4.12
CA HIS A 144 -0.58 0.76 -5.01
C HIS A 144 0.69 1.04 -5.80
N PHE A 145 1.81 0.45 -5.39
CA PHE A 145 3.11 0.62 -6.03
C PHE A 145 3.21 -0.14 -7.36
N PHE A 146 3.92 0.45 -8.32
CA PHE A 146 4.33 -0.21 -9.55
C PHE A 146 5.67 0.33 -10.05
N ILE A 147 6.41 -0.54 -10.71
CA ILE A 147 7.69 -0.25 -11.35
C ILE A 147 7.82 -1.16 -12.59
N ASN A 148 8.55 -0.74 -13.63
CA ASN A 148 8.98 -1.68 -14.66
C ASN A 148 9.94 -2.72 -14.10
N HIS A 149 10.14 -3.79 -14.86
CA HIS A 149 11.20 -4.74 -14.56
C HIS A 149 12.56 -4.04 -14.60
N THR A 150 13.33 -4.18 -13.52
CA THR A 150 14.69 -3.70 -13.39
C THR A 150 15.61 -4.88 -13.10
N ILE A 151 16.81 -4.86 -13.70
CA ILE A 151 17.88 -5.84 -13.46
C ILE A 151 18.98 -5.19 -12.64
N ASP A 152 19.23 -3.90 -12.86
CA ASP A 152 20.22 -3.14 -12.08
C ASP A 152 19.75 -3.06 -10.61
N PRO A 153 20.56 -3.52 -9.65
CA PRO A 153 20.27 -3.35 -8.22
C PRO A 153 20.06 -1.89 -7.80
N LEU A 154 20.64 -0.94 -8.53
CA LEU A 154 20.43 0.49 -8.33
C LEU A 154 19.24 1.06 -9.13
N SER A 155 18.58 0.21 -9.94
CA SER A 155 17.43 0.53 -10.77
C SER A 155 17.66 1.72 -11.72
N ARG A 156 18.88 1.89 -12.25
CA ARG A 156 19.18 2.94 -13.24
C ARG A 156 18.52 2.69 -14.60
N ASP A 157 18.06 1.46 -14.82
CA ASP A 157 17.25 0.99 -15.94
C ASP A 157 15.73 1.13 -15.69
N CYS A 158 15.33 1.82 -14.63
CA CYS A 158 13.93 2.15 -14.37
C CYS A 158 13.43 3.19 -15.38
N GLU A 159 12.41 2.84 -16.15
CA GLU A 159 11.75 3.73 -17.11
C GLU A 159 10.41 4.25 -16.57
N ILE A 160 9.74 3.48 -15.71
CA ILE A 160 8.47 3.85 -15.10
C ILE A 160 8.40 3.35 -13.66
N VAL A 161 8.12 4.28 -12.77
CA VAL A 161 7.82 4.02 -11.36
C VAL A 161 6.66 4.91 -10.95
N GLY A 162 5.77 4.38 -10.12
CA GLY A 162 4.65 5.18 -9.65
C GLY A 162 3.84 4.51 -8.55
N GLN A 163 2.80 5.23 -8.16
CA GLN A 163 1.89 4.85 -7.10
C GLN A 163 0.47 5.23 -7.51
N ILE A 164 -0.48 4.36 -7.21
CA ILE A 164 -1.91 4.64 -7.28
C ILE A 164 -2.32 5.44 -6.03
N HIS A 165 -3.05 6.53 -6.24
CA HIS A 165 -3.52 7.40 -5.17
C HIS A 165 -5.04 7.40 -5.11
N ASP A 166 -5.59 7.04 -3.94
CA ASP A 166 -6.98 7.31 -3.62
C ASP A 166 -7.11 8.77 -3.21
N LEU A 167 -7.87 9.54 -3.98
CA LEU A 167 -8.05 10.97 -3.77
C LEU A 167 -9.52 11.29 -3.56
N SER A 168 -9.80 12.20 -2.63
CA SER A 168 -11.12 12.81 -2.55
C SER A 168 -11.36 13.65 -3.81
N VAL A 169 -12.64 13.83 -4.17
CA VAL A 169 -13.01 14.68 -5.32
C VAL A 169 -12.46 16.10 -5.17
N ALA A 170 -12.43 16.63 -3.93
CA ALA A 170 -11.86 17.94 -3.64
C ALA A 170 -10.35 18.01 -3.94
N GLU A 171 -9.59 17.01 -3.51
CA GLU A 171 -8.16 16.94 -3.76
C GLU A 171 -7.86 16.71 -5.26
N LEU A 172 -8.64 15.88 -5.94
CA LEU A 172 -8.54 15.69 -7.39
C LEU A 172 -8.79 17.01 -8.14
N ILE A 173 -9.80 17.79 -7.74
CA ILE A 173 -10.04 19.13 -8.29
C ILE A 173 -8.84 20.04 -8.05
N LYS A 174 -8.31 20.07 -6.81
CA LYS A 174 -7.14 20.89 -6.46
C LYS A 174 -5.96 20.59 -7.40
N ARG A 175 -5.68 19.31 -7.66
CA ARG A 175 -4.56 18.87 -8.52
C ARG A 175 -4.81 19.06 -10.01
N VAL A 176 -5.98 18.67 -10.51
CA VAL A 176 -6.28 18.63 -11.96
C VAL A 176 -6.77 19.97 -12.50
N ALA A 177 -7.56 20.70 -11.71
CA ALA A 177 -8.18 21.93 -12.18
C ALA A 177 -7.19 23.10 -12.23
N ALA A 178 -6.21 23.16 -11.31
CA ALA A 178 -5.19 24.21 -11.26
C ALA A 178 -5.78 25.63 -11.44
N GLY A 179 -6.88 25.92 -10.74
CA GLY A 179 -7.61 27.20 -10.83
C GLY A 179 -8.60 27.34 -12.00
N ASN A 180 -8.65 26.39 -12.93
CA ASN A 180 -9.58 26.42 -14.07
C ASN A 180 -10.98 25.91 -13.68
N LYS A 181 -11.96 26.84 -13.65
CA LYS A 181 -13.36 26.54 -13.31
C LYS A 181 -14.01 25.48 -14.20
N LYS A 182 -13.71 25.44 -15.50
CA LYS A 182 -14.27 24.45 -16.43
C LYS A 182 -13.75 23.05 -16.14
N LYS A 183 -12.44 22.90 -15.86
CA LYS A 183 -11.85 21.62 -15.44
C LYS A 183 -12.40 21.17 -14.10
N ALA A 184 -12.56 22.09 -13.14
CA ALA A 184 -13.17 21.76 -11.84
C ALA A 184 -14.62 21.27 -12.00
N ALA A 185 -15.43 21.93 -12.85
CA ALA A 185 -16.79 21.49 -13.14
C ALA A 185 -16.83 20.14 -13.85
N TRP A 186 -15.89 19.87 -14.77
CA TRP A 186 -15.75 18.58 -15.43
C TRP A 186 -15.39 17.45 -14.47
N VAL A 187 -14.38 17.65 -13.59
CA VAL A 187 -14.02 16.66 -12.55
C VAL A 187 -15.19 16.42 -11.61
N ARG A 188 -15.87 17.49 -11.15
CA ARG A 188 -17.08 17.33 -10.33
C ARG A 188 -18.07 16.46 -11.07
N ARG A 189 -18.48 16.81 -12.29
CA ARG A 189 -19.46 16.04 -13.06
C ARG A 189 -19.06 14.57 -13.19
N LEU A 190 -17.83 14.28 -13.60
CA LEU A 190 -17.35 12.90 -13.79
C LEU A 190 -17.37 12.07 -12.50
N TYR A 191 -17.17 12.72 -11.36
CA TYR A 191 -17.06 12.08 -10.05
C TYR A 191 -18.13 12.55 -9.07
N SER A 192 -19.32 13.01 -9.48
CA SER A 192 -20.40 13.42 -8.55
C SER A 192 -21.71 12.67 -8.71
N ASP A 193 -21.79 11.69 -9.62
CA ASP A 193 -23.02 10.92 -9.86
C ASP A 193 -23.45 9.96 -8.71
N SER A 194 -22.78 10.00 -7.55
CA SER A 194 -23.21 9.30 -6.33
C SER A 194 -22.31 9.70 -5.15
N PRO A 195 -22.57 10.85 -4.50
CA PRO A 195 -21.78 11.35 -3.38
C PRO A 195 -21.99 10.51 -2.10
N ASP A 196 -23.21 10.01 -1.91
CA ASP A 196 -23.63 9.30 -0.70
C ASP A 196 -23.00 7.89 -0.62
N ASP A 197 -22.99 7.14 -1.72
CA ASP A 197 -22.34 5.81 -1.80
C ASP A 197 -20.84 5.88 -1.49
N ARG A 198 -20.18 6.97 -1.89
CA ARG A 198 -18.74 7.15 -1.68
C ARG A 198 -18.40 7.57 -0.26
N THR A 199 -19.18 8.46 0.32
CA THR A 199 -19.05 8.82 1.73
C THR A 199 -19.28 7.58 2.60
N LEU A 200 -20.24 6.74 2.23
CA LEU A 200 -20.50 5.45 2.88
C LEU A 200 -19.31 4.48 2.74
N GLN A 201 -18.68 4.37 1.55
CA GLN A 201 -17.46 3.57 1.33
C GLN A 201 -16.29 4.04 2.21
N PHE A 202 -16.06 5.35 2.35
CA PHE A 202 -15.00 5.87 3.22
C PHE A 202 -15.27 5.54 4.70
N CYS A 203 -16.52 5.63 5.16
CA CYS A 203 -16.90 5.31 6.53
C CYS A 203 -16.87 3.79 6.81
N THR A 204 -17.27 2.95 5.85
CA THR A 204 -17.20 1.48 5.98
C THR A 204 -15.79 0.93 5.81
N ALA A 205 -14.86 1.70 5.23
CA ALA A 205 -13.45 1.31 5.12
C ALA A 205 -12.64 1.47 6.42
N ILE A 206 -13.17 2.17 7.44
CA ILE A 206 -12.53 2.26 8.76
C ILE A 206 -12.63 0.88 9.43
N GLY A 207 -11.53 0.13 9.44
CA GLY A 207 -11.45 -1.23 9.99
C GLY A 207 -11.61 -2.34 8.95
N ALA A 208 -11.96 -2.03 7.70
CA ALA A 208 -11.81 -2.96 6.60
C ALA A 208 -10.31 -3.09 6.26
N ASP A 209 -9.81 -4.28 5.92
CA ASP A 209 -8.49 -4.44 5.29
C ASP A 209 -8.55 -3.93 3.84
N SER A 210 -8.86 -2.63 3.67
CA SER A 210 -8.96 -1.91 2.39
C SER A 210 -7.61 -1.78 1.68
N GLN A 211 -6.57 -2.47 2.17
CA GLN A 211 -5.27 -2.57 1.52
C GLN A 211 -5.30 -3.43 0.25
N SER A 212 -6.41 -4.13 -0.06
CA SER A 212 -6.66 -4.59 -1.43
C SER A 212 -7.14 -3.38 -2.24
N GLY A 213 -6.19 -2.67 -2.86
CA GLY A 213 -6.50 -1.54 -3.73
C GLY A 213 -7.62 -1.92 -4.71
N THR A 214 -8.67 -1.09 -4.75
CA THR A 214 -9.71 -1.16 -5.76
C THR A 214 -9.07 -0.98 -7.14
N ASP A 215 -9.70 -1.59 -8.14
CA ASP A 215 -9.15 -1.75 -9.50
C ASP A 215 -8.43 -0.51 -10.04
N PHE A 216 -7.32 -0.72 -10.77
CA PHE A 216 -6.56 0.35 -11.44
C PHE A 216 -7.45 1.26 -12.29
N TRP A 217 -8.56 0.74 -12.81
CA TRP A 217 -9.60 1.48 -13.50
C TRP A 217 -10.88 1.51 -12.65
N PHE A 218 -11.17 2.66 -12.03
CA PHE A 218 -12.48 2.89 -11.43
C PHE A 218 -13.38 3.61 -12.44
N THR A 219 -14.06 2.83 -13.27
CA THR A 219 -15.18 3.33 -14.09
C THR A 219 -16.38 2.46 -13.79
N HIS A 220 -17.51 3.06 -13.39
CA HIS A 220 -18.78 2.34 -13.36
C HIS A 220 -19.01 1.81 -14.78
N THR A 221 -18.90 0.51 -14.98
CA THR A 221 -19.53 -0.15 -16.12
C THR A 221 -21.02 -0.08 -15.86
N ASN A 222 -21.72 0.73 -16.65
CA ASN A 222 -23.17 0.69 -16.75
C ASN A 222 -23.65 -0.72 -17.05
#